data_AF-A0A2A5B2N6-F1
#
_entry.id   AF-A0A2A5B2N6-F1
#
_cell.length_a   1.000
_cell.length_b   1.000
_cell.length_c   1.000
_cell.angle_alpha   90.00
_cell.angle_beta   90.00
_cell.angle_gamma   90.00
#
_symmetry.space_group_name_H-M   'P 1'
#
loop_
_entity.id
_entity.type
_entity.pdbx_description
1 polymer ?
#
loop_
_entity_poly.entity_id
_entity_poly.type
_entity_poly.pdbx_seq_one_letter_code
_entity_poly.pdbx_strand_id
1 'polypeptide(L)'
;MNKLDVWRKHAIEAIVIVGSILLAFAIDAAWDSRKENIQEQQLLTFISADMERNINALNGVIEKNLERDSGLYNFMSATPESLSHLTLSTSRDFLQISVAALDALYAVSTFTPYQGSLVDSDLSDISNIQLRNELGAWLGLSDRVTKTEARNIEGSVTLIAVASKHGTAALESLALGLLPEILPEGHKSQGDVLSALRADEDFISSLLQYHNQRTATVRALGPLRDSTERVILLLQENM
;
A
#
# COMPACT_ATOMS: atom_id res chain seq x y z
N MET A 1 -3.09 -76.59 -36.02
CA MET A 1 -3.07 -75.29 -35.32
C MET A 1 -4.51 -74.88 -35.10
N ASN A 2 -4.98 -74.86 -33.85
CA ASN A 2 -6.37 -74.53 -33.55
C ASN A 2 -6.62 -73.05 -33.85
N LYS A 3 -7.66 -72.73 -34.63
CA LYS A 3 -8.04 -71.34 -34.94
C LYS A 3 -8.18 -70.48 -33.67
N LEU A 4 -8.57 -71.09 -32.55
CA LEU A 4 -8.69 -70.46 -31.24
C LEU A 4 -7.36 -69.92 -30.70
N ASP A 5 -6.21 -70.54 -30.97
CA ASP A 5 -4.91 -70.05 -30.51
C ASP A 5 -4.49 -68.75 -31.23
N VAL A 6 -4.82 -68.65 -32.52
CA VAL A 6 -4.52 -67.45 -33.33
C VAL A 6 -5.32 -66.25 -32.81
N TRP A 7 -6.61 -66.44 -32.53
CA TRP A 7 -7.46 -65.39 -31.96
C TRP A 7 -7.03 -64.96 -30.56
N ARG A 8 -6.64 -65.91 -29.70
CA ARG A 8 -6.10 -65.60 -28.35
C ARG A 8 -4.82 -64.78 -28.43
N LYS A 9 -3.90 -65.15 -29.32
CA LYS A 9 -2.67 -64.40 -29.55
C LYS A 9 -2.94 -62.96 -29.98
N HIS A 10 -3.83 -62.76 -30.96
CA HIS A 10 -4.19 -61.42 -31.40
C HIS A 10 -4.94 -60.58 -30.35
N ALA A 11 -5.78 -61.21 -29.52
CA ALA A 11 -6.44 -60.51 -28.41
C ALA A 11 -5.43 -60.01 -27.36
N ILE A 12 -4.44 -60.83 -27.02
CA ILE A 12 -3.36 -60.44 -26.09
C ILE A 12 -2.53 -59.31 -26.69
N GLU A 13 -2.14 -59.42 -27.97
CA GLU A 13 -1.42 -58.36 -28.68
C GLU A 13 -2.20 -57.04 -28.67
N ALA A 14 -3.50 -57.07 -28.95
CA ALA A 14 -4.35 -55.89 -28.93
C ALA A 14 -4.46 -55.26 -27.52
N ILE A 15 -4.63 -56.08 -26.48
CA ILE A 15 -4.68 -55.59 -25.09
C ILE A 15 -3.35 -54.94 -24.68
N VAL A 16 -2.22 -55.55 -25.08
CA VAL A 16 -0.88 -54.99 -24.78
C VAL A 16 -0.70 -53.64 -25.48
N ILE A 17 -1.13 -53.50 -26.74
CA ILE A 17 -1.06 -52.23 -27.48
C ILE A 17 -1.95 -51.16 -26.83
N VAL A 18 -3.19 -51.49 -26.49
CA VAL A 18 -4.11 -50.53 -25.85
C VAL A 18 -3.59 -50.16 -24.45
N GLY A 19 -3.10 -51.14 -23.69
CA GLY A 19 -2.52 -50.92 -22.37
C GLY A 19 -1.29 -50.01 -22.39
N SER A 20 -0.41 -50.15 -23.38
CA SER A 20 0.76 -49.28 -23.50
C SER A 20 0.40 -47.84 -23.89
N ILE A 21 -0.60 -47.65 -24.76
CA ILE A 21 -1.12 -46.32 -25.11
C ILE A 21 -1.77 -45.64 -23.90
N LEU A 22 -2.62 -46.35 -23.16
CA LEU A 22 -3.26 -45.82 -21.95
C LEU A 22 -2.23 -45.47 -20.87
N LEU A 23 -1.19 -46.29 -20.70
CA LEU A 23 -0.10 -46.01 -19.77
C LEU A 23 0.67 -44.75 -20.17
N ALA A 24 0.93 -44.55 -21.47
CA ALA A 24 1.60 -43.33 -21.95
C ALA A 24 0.79 -42.07 -21.60
N PHE A 25 -0.53 -42.07 -21.82
CA PHE A 25 -1.40 -40.95 -21.43
C PHE A 25 -1.45 -40.72 -19.93
N ALA A 26 -1.44 -41.78 -19.12
CA ALA A 26 -1.41 -41.66 -17.67
C ALA A 26 -0.10 -41.02 -17.17
N ILE A 27 1.03 -41.37 -17.79
CA ILE A 27 2.33 -40.77 -17.47
C ILE A 27 2.37 -39.30 -17.88
N ASP A 28 1.86 -38.98 -19.07
CA ASP A 28 1.81 -37.60 -19.59
C ASP A 28 0.96 -36.70 -18.67
N ALA A 29 -0.26 -37.15 -18.33
CA ALA A 29 -1.14 -36.44 -17.41
C ALA A 29 -0.52 -36.28 -16.00
N ALA A 30 0.21 -37.27 -15.51
CA ALA A 30 0.92 -37.18 -14.23
C ALA A 30 2.07 -36.17 -14.28
N TRP A 31 2.76 -36.05 -15.42
CA TRP A 31 3.83 -35.08 -15.60
C TRP A 31 3.31 -33.65 -15.69
N ASP A 32 2.20 -33.45 -16.42
CA ASP A 32 1.54 -32.15 -16.53
C ASP A 32 1.05 -31.66 -15.16
N SER A 33 0.37 -32.51 -14.39
CA SER A 33 -0.04 -32.17 -13.02
C SER A 33 1.16 -31.84 -12.11
N ARG A 34 2.27 -32.56 -12.25
CA ARG A 34 3.48 -32.26 -11.48
C ARG A 34 4.08 -30.90 -11.87
N LYS A 35 4.08 -30.57 -13.16
CA LYS A 35 4.57 -29.29 -13.67
C LYS A 35 3.70 -28.13 -13.19
N GLU A 36 2.39 -28.27 -13.27
CA GLU A 36 1.41 -27.30 -12.76
C GLU A 36 1.62 -27.05 -11.26
N ASN A 37 1.75 -28.12 -10.46
CA ASN A 37 2.02 -27.99 -9.02
C ASN A 37 3.34 -27.24 -8.73
N ILE A 38 4.40 -27.49 -9.51
CA ILE A 38 5.68 -26.77 -9.33
C ILE A 38 5.53 -25.29 -9.69
N GLN A 39 4.82 -24.98 -10.76
CA GLN A 39 4.57 -23.60 -11.19
C GLN A 39 3.72 -22.84 -10.16
N GLU A 40 2.65 -23.48 -9.66
CA GLU A 40 1.83 -22.92 -8.59
C GLU A 40 2.68 -22.65 -7.34
N GLN A 41 3.49 -23.60 -6.88
CA GLN A 41 4.33 -23.41 -5.69
C GLN A 41 5.35 -22.26 -5.85
N GLN A 42 5.91 -22.09 -7.06
CA GLN A 42 6.76 -20.94 -7.36
C GLN A 42 5.97 -19.63 -7.29
N LEU A 43 4.79 -19.58 -7.88
CA LEU A 43 3.89 -18.42 -7.82
C LEU A 43 3.52 -18.07 -6.37
N LEU A 44 3.09 -19.05 -5.58
CA LEU A 44 2.73 -18.85 -4.16
C LEU A 44 3.91 -18.29 -3.35
N THR A 45 5.14 -18.76 -3.62
CA THR A 45 6.35 -18.24 -2.98
C THR A 45 6.57 -16.75 -3.30
N PHE A 46 6.38 -16.34 -4.56
CA PHE A 46 6.50 -14.94 -4.96
C PHE A 46 5.41 -14.07 -4.35
N ILE A 47 4.15 -14.53 -4.37
CA ILE A 47 3.03 -13.80 -3.76
C ILE A 47 3.27 -13.63 -2.26
N SER A 48 3.77 -14.66 -1.57
CA SER A 48 4.10 -14.59 -0.14
C SER A 48 5.11 -13.48 0.17
N ALA A 49 6.24 -13.45 -0.56
CA ALA A 49 7.23 -12.40 -0.41
C ALA A 49 6.67 -10.98 -0.69
N ASP A 50 5.76 -10.87 -1.65
CA ASP A 50 5.09 -9.61 -1.98
C ASP A 50 4.14 -9.17 -0.86
N MET A 51 3.37 -10.09 -0.29
CA MET A 51 2.46 -9.80 0.83
C MET A 51 3.22 -9.41 2.10
N GLU A 52 4.35 -10.05 2.39
CA GLU A 52 5.23 -9.67 3.51
C GLU A 52 5.79 -8.25 3.36
N ARG A 53 6.16 -7.85 2.14
CA ARG A 53 6.57 -6.46 1.87
C ARG A 53 5.41 -5.49 2.04
N ASN A 54 4.24 -5.86 1.54
CA ASN A 54 3.04 -5.04 1.63
C ASN A 54 2.61 -4.83 3.09
N ILE A 55 2.61 -5.86 3.94
CA ILE A 55 2.21 -5.70 5.34
C ILE A 55 3.19 -4.80 6.12
N ASN A 56 4.49 -4.92 5.86
CA ASN A 56 5.50 -4.06 6.47
C ASN A 56 5.35 -2.60 6.01
N ALA A 57 5.11 -2.38 4.72
CA ALA A 57 4.84 -1.05 4.17
C ALA A 57 3.54 -0.45 4.74
N LEU A 58 2.47 -1.23 4.84
CA LEU A 58 1.19 -0.80 5.43
C LEU A 58 1.36 -0.38 6.87
N ASN A 59 2.03 -1.19 7.68
CA ASN A 59 2.27 -0.88 9.10
C ASN A 59 3.06 0.43 9.25
N GLY A 60 4.13 0.60 8.48
CA GLY A 60 4.92 1.83 8.51
C GLY A 60 4.14 3.07 8.05
N VAL A 61 3.25 2.93 7.07
CA VAL A 61 2.37 4.03 6.64
C VAL A 61 1.33 4.35 7.72
N ILE A 62 0.68 3.35 8.31
CA ILE A 62 -0.31 3.54 9.38
C ILE A 62 0.32 4.25 10.58
N GLU A 63 1.47 3.78 11.05
CA GLU A 63 2.20 4.37 12.18
C GLU A 63 2.52 5.85 11.93
N LYS A 64 3.13 6.15 10.77
CA LYS A 64 3.43 7.54 10.38
C LYS A 64 2.17 8.43 10.31
N ASN A 65 1.04 7.88 9.87
CA ASN A 65 -0.21 8.66 9.85
C ASN A 65 -0.73 8.97 11.25
N LEU A 66 -0.58 8.06 12.22
CA LEU A 66 -0.97 8.31 13.62
C LEU A 66 -0.11 9.41 14.26
N GLU A 67 1.20 9.43 13.96
CA GLU A 67 2.10 10.50 14.40
C GLU A 67 1.68 11.86 13.81
N ARG A 68 1.34 11.89 12.52
CA ARG A 68 0.86 13.10 11.83
C ARG A 68 -0.46 13.61 12.36
N ASP A 69 -1.41 12.72 12.67
CA ASP A 69 -2.71 13.10 13.25
C ASP A 69 -2.50 13.81 14.60
N SER A 70 -1.58 13.30 15.41
CA SER A 70 -1.25 13.88 16.72
C SER A 70 -0.69 15.30 16.59
N GLY A 71 0.25 15.53 15.68
CA GLY A 71 0.83 16.86 15.53
C GLY A 71 -0.06 17.84 14.78
N LEU A 72 -0.94 17.39 13.88
CA LEU A 72 -2.00 18.22 13.32
C LEU A 72 -2.97 18.68 14.42
N TYR A 73 -3.39 17.79 15.31
CA TYR A 73 -4.24 18.15 16.44
C TYR A 73 -3.58 19.23 17.32
N ASN A 74 -2.27 19.11 17.58
CA ASN A 74 -1.52 20.12 18.32
C ASN A 74 -1.51 21.47 17.59
N PHE A 75 -1.29 21.48 16.27
CA PHE A 75 -1.34 22.70 15.46
C PHE A 75 -2.73 23.36 15.49
N MET A 76 -3.79 22.57 15.31
CA MET A 76 -5.17 23.05 15.30
C MET A 76 -5.61 23.61 16.66
N SER A 77 -5.09 23.03 17.75
CA SER A 77 -5.36 23.44 19.12
C SER A 77 -4.55 24.66 19.58
N ALA A 78 -3.47 25.00 18.87
CA ALA A 78 -2.64 26.16 19.18
C ALA A 78 -3.34 27.47 18.76
N THR A 79 -3.19 28.52 19.57
CA THR A 79 -3.61 29.87 19.20
C THR A 79 -2.54 30.56 18.36
N PRO A 80 -2.89 31.51 17.47
CA PRO A 80 -1.90 32.29 16.73
C PRO A 80 -0.84 32.93 17.62
N GLU A 81 -1.23 33.44 18.80
CA GLU A 81 -0.30 34.05 19.76
C GLU A 81 0.69 33.02 20.31
N SER A 82 0.21 31.84 20.70
CA SER A 82 1.07 30.76 21.19
C SER A 82 2.11 30.32 20.15
N LEU A 83 1.74 30.32 18.86
CA LEU A 83 2.63 29.99 17.76
C LEU A 83 3.67 31.08 17.49
N SER A 84 3.30 32.37 17.61
CA SER A 84 4.21 33.50 17.38
C SER A 84 5.37 33.56 18.38
N HIS A 85 5.19 32.97 19.57
CA HIS A 85 6.22 32.88 20.59
C HIS A 85 7.15 31.68 20.44
N LEU A 86 6.88 30.79 19.48
CA LEU A 86 7.74 29.64 19.24
C LEU A 86 9.06 30.09 18.60
N THR A 87 10.15 29.90 19.34
CA THR A 87 11.52 30.12 18.88
C THR A 87 12.22 28.80 18.60
N LEU A 88 12.97 28.74 17.50
CA LEU A 88 13.77 27.57 17.08
C LEU A 88 14.71 27.03 18.17
N SER A 89 15.17 27.90 19.07
CA SER A 89 16.13 27.55 20.11
C SER A 89 15.52 26.86 21.34
N THR A 90 14.19 26.71 21.44
CA THR A 90 13.57 26.46 22.75
C THR A 90 12.65 25.25 22.89
N SER A 91 12.20 24.53 21.85
CA SER A 91 11.32 23.40 22.16
C SER A 91 11.25 22.25 21.15
N ARG A 92 11.36 21.03 21.68
CA ARG A 92 10.85 19.79 21.08
C ARG A 92 9.41 19.98 20.56
N ASP A 93 8.61 20.81 21.22
CA ASP A 93 7.23 21.14 20.84
C ASP A 93 7.17 21.94 19.54
N PHE A 94 8.13 22.84 19.28
CA PHE A 94 8.19 23.55 18.00
C PHE A 94 8.46 22.58 16.86
N LEU A 95 9.44 21.69 17.01
CA LEU A 95 9.70 20.65 16.00
C LEU A 95 8.48 19.72 15.85
N GLN A 96 7.84 19.31 16.93
CA GLN A 96 6.69 18.41 16.88
C GLN A 96 5.45 19.03 16.22
N ILE A 97 5.18 20.31 16.46
CA ILE A 97 4.04 21.04 15.87
C ILE A 97 4.34 21.42 14.41
N SER A 98 5.53 21.95 14.14
CA SER A 98 5.92 22.41 12.80
C SER A 98 6.03 21.23 11.85
N VAL A 99 6.80 20.19 12.23
CA VAL A 99 7.00 19.01 11.39
C VAL A 99 5.67 18.35 11.07
N ALA A 100 4.74 18.23 12.00
CA ALA A 100 3.46 17.60 11.69
C ALA A 100 2.50 18.43 10.83
N ALA A 101 2.48 19.77 11.00
CA ALA A 101 1.69 20.66 10.16
C ALA A 101 2.18 20.67 8.69
N LEU A 102 3.47 20.42 8.48
CA LEU A 102 4.13 20.52 7.17
C LEU A 102 4.39 19.16 6.54
N ASP A 103 4.61 18.12 7.34
CA ASP A 103 4.51 16.74 6.88
C ASP A 103 3.09 16.48 6.38
N ALA A 104 2.06 17.15 6.90
CA ALA A 104 0.75 17.15 6.24
C ALA A 104 0.77 17.78 4.82
N LEU A 105 1.57 18.82 4.57
CA LEU A 105 1.69 19.45 3.24
C LEU A 105 2.38 18.54 2.22
N TYR A 106 3.43 17.84 2.64
CA TYR A 106 4.31 17.09 1.72
C TYR A 106 4.17 15.57 1.80
N ALA A 107 3.58 15.01 2.85
CA ALA A 107 3.36 13.58 2.96
C ALA A 107 2.12 13.15 2.19
N VAL A 108 2.36 12.78 0.94
CA VAL A 108 1.50 11.81 0.26
C VAL A 108 1.72 10.46 0.96
N SER A 109 0.66 9.80 1.42
CA SER A 109 0.77 8.43 1.93
C SER A 109 0.98 7.49 0.75
N THR A 110 2.21 7.37 0.25
CA THR A 110 2.49 6.49 -0.89
C THR A 110 2.54 5.03 -0.43
N PHE A 111 1.43 4.49 0.08
CA PHE A 111 1.23 3.06 -0.02
C PHE A 111 0.96 2.76 -1.49
N THR A 112 2.03 2.45 -2.21
CA THR A 112 1.97 1.83 -3.53
C THR A 112 2.05 0.33 -3.31
N PRO A 113 0.95 -0.41 -3.47
CA PRO A 113 0.95 -1.85 -3.30
C PRO A 113 1.97 -2.48 -4.25
N TYR A 114 2.85 -3.30 -3.72
CA TYR A 114 3.72 -4.11 -4.53
C TYR A 114 2.88 -5.22 -5.17
N GLN A 115 2.74 -5.15 -6.48
CA GLN A 115 1.96 -6.11 -7.27
C GLN A 115 2.87 -6.95 -8.19
N GLY A 116 4.19 -6.96 -7.98
CA GLY A 116 5.15 -7.51 -8.95
C GLY A 116 4.79 -8.88 -9.50
N SER A 117 4.47 -9.86 -8.65
CA SER A 117 4.02 -11.17 -9.10
C SER A 117 2.55 -11.22 -9.54
N LEU A 118 1.70 -10.33 -9.03
CA LEU A 118 0.25 -10.32 -9.23
C LEU A 118 -0.21 -9.57 -10.48
N VAL A 119 0.57 -8.64 -11.04
CA VAL A 119 0.19 -7.92 -12.27
C VAL A 119 0.21 -8.84 -13.50
N ASP A 120 1.19 -9.73 -13.55
CA ASP A 120 1.44 -10.57 -14.73
C ASP A 120 0.85 -11.99 -14.60
N SER A 121 0.40 -12.38 -13.41
CA SER A 121 -0.10 -13.73 -13.14
C SER A 121 -1.62 -13.81 -13.20
N ASP A 122 -2.14 -14.84 -13.89
CA ASP A 122 -3.56 -15.16 -13.81
C ASP A 122 -3.84 -15.85 -12.47
N LEU A 123 -4.74 -15.27 -11.67
CA LEU A 123 -5.18 -15.90 -10.43
C LEU A 123 -5.86 -17.26 -10.67
N SER A 124 -6.25 -17.56 -11.92
CA SER A 124 -6.75 -18.89 -12.30
C SER A 124 -5.78 -20.02 -11.96
N ASP A 125 -4.48 -19.74 -11.99
CA ASP A 125 -3.41 -20.72 -11.79
C ASP A 125 -3.26 -21.15 -10.32
N ILE A 126 -3.95 -20.46 -9.41
CA ILE A 126 -4.03 -20.84 -8.00
C ILE A 126 -5.17 -21.83 -7.83
N SER A 127 -4.84 -23.06 -7.46
CA SER A 127 -5.79 -24.15 -7.24
C SER A 127 -6.73 -23.84 -6.07
N ASN A 128 -6.21 -23.25 -4.98
CA ASN A 128 -6.98 -22.91 -3.81
C ASN A 128 -7.96 -21.74 -4.10
N ILE A 129 -9.25 -22.08 -4.18
CA ILE A 129 -10.35 -21.13 -4.44
C ILE A 129 -10.44 -20.04 -3.36
N GLN A 130 -10.23 -20.39 -2.09
CA GLN A 130 -10.30 -19.43 -1.00
C GLN A 130 -9.17 -18.39 -1.08
N LEU A 131 -7.93 -18.84 -1.31
CA LEU A 131 -6.78 -17.95 -1.50
C LEU A 131 -6.99 -17.02 -2.69
N ARG A 132 -7.44 -17.56 -3.83
CA ARG A 132 -7.78 -16.78 -5.03
C ARG A 132 -8.84 -15.70 -4.74
N ASN A 133 -9.89 -16.03 -4.00
CA ASN A 133 -10.93 -15.07 -3.65
C ASN A 133 -10.40 -13.96 -2.74
N GLU A 134 -9.59 -14.31 -1.73
CA GLU A 134 -8.97 -13.31 -0.84
C GLU A 134 -7.96 -12.43 -1.58
N LEU A 135 -7.17 -12.97 -2.52
CA LEU A 135 -6.29 -12.18 -3.38
C LEU A 135 -7.09 -11.22 -4.28
N GLY A 136 -8.20 -11.68 -4.86
CA GLY A 136 -9.11 -10.81 -5.63
C GLY A 136 -9.71 -9.70 -4.78
N ALA A 137 -10.13 -10.00 -3.55
CA ALA A 137 -10.63 -9.00 -2.60
C ALA A 137 -9.54 -7.99 -2.20
N TRP A 138 -8.32 -8.48 -1.96
CA TRP A 138 -7.15 -7.67 -1.66
C TRP A 138 -6.82 -6.71 -2.81
N LEU A 139 -6.81 -7.17 -4.06
CA LEU A 139 -6.61 -6.34 -5.24
C LEU A 139 -7.67 -5.23 -5.35
N GLY A 140 -8.95 -5.55 -5.07
CA GLY A 140 -10.02 -4.56 -5.04
C GLY A 140 -9.91 -3.55 -3.89
N LEU A 141 -9.35 -3.92 -2.75
CA LEU A 141 -9.03 -2.98 -1.65
C LEU A 141 -7.84 -2.09 -2.02
N SER A 142 -6.81 -2.68 -2.60
CA SER A 142 -5.58 -2.06 -3.08
C SER A 142 -5.85 -0.96 -4.13
N ASP A 143 -6.70 -1.23 -5.11
CA ASP A 143 -7.17 -0.23 -6.09
C ASP A 143 -7.93 0.93 -5.42
N ARG A 144 -8.80 0.63 -4.44
CA ARG A 144 -9.53 1.66 -3.69
C ARG A 144 -8.60 2.58 -2.89
N VAL A 145 -7.59 2.02 -2.23
CA VAL A 145 -6.57 2.81 -1.52
C VAL A 145 -5.81 3.68 -2.52
N THR A 146 -5.37 3.13 -3.65
CA THR A 146 -4.66 3.87 -4.70
C THR A 146 -5.47 5.05 -5.24
N LYS A 147 -6.77 4.85 -5.51
CA LYS A 147 -7.68 5.92 -5.94
C LYS A 147 -7.89 6.99 -4.87
N THR A 148 -7.90 6.59 -3.61
CA THR A 148 -8.06 7.55 -2.49
C THR A 148 -6.77 8.33 -2.28
N GLU A 149 -5.60 7.70 -2.47
CA GLU A 149 -4.30 8.38 -2.46
C GLU A 149 -4.16 9.41 -3.58
N ALA A 150 -4.62 9.11 -4.80
CA ALA A 150 -4.63 10.09 -5.88
C ALA A 150 -5.39 11.38 -5.49
N ARG A 151 -6.49 11.26 -4.73
CA ARG A 151 -7.24 12.41 -4.21
C ARG A 151 -6.48 13.13 -3.08
N ASN A 152 -5.75 12.39 -2.24
CA ASN A 152 -4.90 13.00 -1.22
C ASN A 152 -3.79 13.85 -1.86
N ILE A 153 -3.19 13.39 -2.96
CA ILE A 153 -2.20 14.18 -3.72
C ILE A 153 -2.83 15.48 -4.22
N GLU A 154 -4.04 15.43 -4.79
CA GLU A 154 -4.75 16.63 -5.25
C GLU A 154 -5.06 17.59 -4.08
N GLY A 155 -5.48 17.05 -2.94
CA GLY A 155 -5.71 17.80 -1.71
C GLY A 155 -4.44 18.45 -1.17
N SER A 156 -3.30 17.76 -1.18
CA SER A 156 -2.02 18.30 -0.71
C SER A 156 -1.50 19.41 -1.62
N VAL A 157 -1.64 19.26 -2.95
CA VAL A 157 -1.29 20.32 -3.92
C VAL A 157 -2.13 21.57 -3.67
N THR A 158 -3.44 21.41 -3.42
CA THR A 158 -4.33 22.53 -3.09
C THR A 158 -3.91 23.21 -1.78
N LEU A 159 -3.59 22.42 -0.75
CA LEU A 159 -3.15 22.92 0.54
C LEU A 159 -1.80 23.67 0.43
N ILE A 160 -0.84 23.15 -0.33
CA ILE A 160 0.44 23.83 -0.63
C ILE A 160 0.19 25.15 -1.35
N ALA A 161 -0.70 25.16 -2.35
CA ALA A 161 -1.03 26.37 -3.09
C ALA A 161 -1.60 27.46 -2.18
N VAL A 162 -2.50 27.11 -1.25
CA VAL A 162 -3.04 28.06 -0.27
C VAL A 162 -1.95 28.53 0.71
N ALA A 163 -1.15 27.60 1.24
CA ALA A 163 -0.06 27.93 2.15
C ALA A 163 0.97 28.87 1.50
N SER A 164 1.24 28.71 0.19
CA SER A 164 2.25 29.48 -0.54
C SER A 164 2.04 30.99 -0.51
N LYS A 165 0.81 31.45 -0.23
CA LYS A 165 0.48 32.87 0.04
C LYS A 165 1.32 33.47 1.18
N HIS A 166 1.79 32.63 2.11
CA HIS A 166 2.61 32.99 3.27
C HIS A 166 4.13 32.77 3.04
N GLY A 167 4.53 32.49 1.80
CA GLY A 167 5.93 32.36 1.37
C GLY A 167 6.45 30.92 1.30
N THR A 168 6.77 30.48 0.08
CA THR A 168 7.19 29.10 -0.23
C THR A 168 8.51 28.70 0.43
N ALA A 169 9.49 29.61 0.50
CA ALA A 169 10.79 29.33 1.13
C ALA A 169 10.66 29.05 2.65
N ALA A 170 9.73 29.74 3.33
CA ALA A 170 9.43 29.42 4.72
C ALA A 170 8.80 28.03 4.85
N LEU A 171 7.81 27.70 4.01
CA LEU A 171 7.16 26.39 4.05
C LEU A 171 8.13 25.24 3.79
N GLU A 172 9.02 25.39 2.80
CA GLU A 172 10.02 24.39 2.47
C GLU A 172 11.07 24.24 3.56
N SER A 173 11.60 25.35 4.09
CA SER A 173 12.55 25.30 5.21
C SER A 173 11.93 24.67 6.45
N LEU A 174 10.68 25.03 6.78
CA LEU A 174 9.96 24.46 7.89
C LEU A 174 9.70 22.95 7.64
N ALA A 175 9.35 22.54 6.42
CA ALA A 175 9.09 21.14 6.07
C ALA A 175 10.34 20.25 6.17
N LEU A 176 11.51 20.82 5.86
CA LEU A 176 12.80 20.16 6.00
C LEU A 176 13.37 20.24 7.43
N GLY A 177 12.66 20.89 8.36
CA GLY A 177 13.17 21.14 9.72
C GLY A 177 14.42 22.04 9.72
N LEU A 178 14.61 22.82 8.67
CA LEU A 178 15.74 23.72 8.48
C LEU A 178 15.40 25.13 8.95
N LEU A 179 16.42 25.86 9.37
CA LEU A 179 16.36 27.30 9.52
C LEU A 179 16.30 27.93 8.13
N PRO A 180 15.24 28.65 7.74
CA PRO A 180 15.24 29.41 6.50
C PRO A 180 16.38 30.42 6.57
N GLU A 181 17.26 30.41 5.56
CA GLU A 181 18.19 31.52 5.34
C GLU A 181 17.46 32.82 5.05
N ILE A 182 16.23 32.73 4.50
CA ILE A 182 15.41 33.87 4.11
C ILE A 182 13.97 33.63 4.56
N LEU A 183 13.48 34.46 5.48
CA LEU A 183 12.07 34.52 5.84
C LEU A 183 11.30 35.37 4.80
N PRO A 184 10.02 35.06 4.53
CA PRO A 184 9.18 35.87 3.66
C PRO A 184 9.06 37.30 4.20
N GLU A 185 8.90 38.27 3.31
CA GLU A 185 8.75 39.68 3.70
C GLU A 185 7.62 39.85 4.71
N GLY A 186 7.92 40.46 5.86
CA GLY A 186 6.96 40.71 6.94
C GLY A 186 7.01 39.73 8.11
N HIS A 187 7.73 38.61 8.00
CA HIS A 187 7.88 37.65 9.09
C HIS A 187 9.26 37.78 9.77
N LYS A 188 9.27 37.84 11.10
CA LYS A 188 10.49 37.95 11.92
C LYS A 188 10.95 36.60 12.44
N SER A 189 10.05 35.61 12.47
CA SER A 189 10.31 34.26 12.95
C SER A 189 9.51 33.21 12.18
N GLN A 190 9.92 31.95 12.30
CA GLN A 190 9.12 30.81 11.87
C GLN A 190 7.79 30.69 12.63
N GLY A 191 7.76 31.07 13.90
CA GLY A 191 6.53 31.16 14.69
C GLY A 191 5.53 32.15 14.10
N ASP A 192 6.00 33.26 13.51
CA ASP A 192 5.16 34.24 12.83
C ASP A 192 4.50 33.65 11.58
N VAL A 193 5.21 32.78 10.85
CA VAL A 193 4.65 32.08 9.68
C VAL A 193 3.57 31.08 10.11
N LEU A 194 3.84 30.27 11.15
CA LEU A 194 2.83 29.34 11.69
C LEU A 194 1.62 30.07 12.26
N SER A 195 1.85 31.20 12.94
CA SER A 195 0.79 32.09 13.44
C SER A 195 -0.07 32.63 12.30
N ALA A 196 0.55 33.12 11.22
CA ALA A 196 -0.14 33.63 10.05
C ALA A 196 -0.94 32.53 9.32
N LEU A 197 -0.36 31.34 9.13
CA LEU A 197 -1.07 30.18 8.59
C LEU A 197 -2.26 29.81 9.47
N ARG A 198 -2.08 29.81 10.80
CA ARG A 198 -3.14 29.47 11.75
C ARG A 198 -4.30 30.48 11.74
N ALA A 199 -4.01 31.74 11.43
CA ALA A 199 -4.98 32.82 11.32
C ALA A 199 -5.68 32.89 9.94
N ASP A 200 -5.16 32.21 8.92
CA ASP A 200 -5.74 32.17 7.59
C ASP A 200 -6.90 31.16 7.51
N GLU A 201 -8.13 31.66 7.35
CA GLU A 201 -9.35 30.84 7.25
C GLU A 201 -9.35 29.91 6.02
N ASP A 202 -8.82 30.36 4.87
CA ASP A 202 -8.73 29.55 3.65
C ASP A 202 -7.78 28.37 3.88
N PHE A 203 -6.66 28.63 4.53
CA PHE A 203 -5.67 27.60 4.88
C PHE A 203 -6.27 26.58 5.84
N ILE A 204 -6.90 27.03 6.92
CA ILE A 204 -7.50 26.13 7.92
C ILE A 204 -8.63 25.30 7.32
N SER A 205 -9.48 25.89 6.49
CA SER A 205 -10.53 25.16 5.76
C SER A 205 -9.93 24.08 4.85
N SER A 206 -8.89 24.43 4.09
CA SER A 206 -8.20 23.49 3.19
C SER A 206 -7.49 22.38 3.97
N LEU A 207 -6.89 22.70 5.12
CA LEU A 207 -6.20 21.75 5.99
C LEU A 207 -7.18 20.75 6.61
N LEU A 208 -8.35 21.21 7.05
CA LEU A 208 -9.42 20.34 7.55
C LEU A 208 -9.99 19.44 6.46
N GLN A 209 -10.21 19.96 5.26
CA GLN A 209 -10.65 19.16 4.12
C GLN A 209 -9.63 18.07 3.79
N TYR A 210 -8.35 18.44 3.69
CA TYR A 210 -7.26 17.50 3.44
C TYR A 210 -7.15 16.44 4.56
N HIS A 211 -7.25 16.86 5.82
CA HIS A 211 -7.23 15.92 6.95
C HIS A 211 -8.39 14.91 6.86
N ASN A 212 -9.61 15.37 6.58
CA ASN A 212 -10.76 14.48 6.42
C ASN A 212 -10.56 13.45 5.29
N GLN A 213 -9.99 13.88 4.17
CA GLN A 213 -9.63 13.00 3.06
C GLN A 213 -8.57 11.97 3.49
N ARG A 214 -7.50 12.42 4.15
CA ARG A 214 -6.44 11.55 4.68
C ARG A 214 -6.98 10.52 5.67
N THR A 215 -7.81 10.94 6.63
CA THR A 215 -8.43 10.03 7.60
C THR A 215 -9.29 8.97 6.91
N ALA A 216 -9.98 9.31 5.81
CA ALA A 216 -10.70 8.33 5.02
C ALA A 216 -9.75 7.28 4.42
N THR A 217 -8.58 7.70 3.92
CA THR A 217 -7.56 6.76 3.41
C THR A 217 -7.00 5.88 4.51
N VAL A 218 -6.62 6.45 5.66
CA VAL A 218 -6.11 5.68 6.81
C VAL A 218 -7.13 4.63 7.26
N ARG A 219 -8.42 4.97 7.29
CA ARG A 219 -9.48 3.99 7.56
C ARG A 219 -9.55 2.88 6.52
N ALA A 220 -9.25 3.17 5.25
CA ALA A 220 -9.21 2.17 4.19
C ALA A 220 -7.95 1.27 4.26
N LEU A 221 -6.86 1.73 4.89
CA LEU A 221 -5.65 0.93 5.11
C LEU A 221 -5.89 -0.23 6.09
N GLY A 222 -6.78 -0.08 7.07
CA GLY A 222 -7.11 -1.12 8.04
C GLY A 222 -7.63 -2.42 7.38
N PRO A 223 -8.74 -2.37 6.63
CA PRO A 223 -9.24 -3.54 5.91
C PRO A 223 -8.24 -4.16 4.93
N LEU A 224 -7.39 -3.33 4.30
CA LEU A 224 -6.34 -3.82 3.41
C LEU A 224 -5.23 -4.56 4.17
N ARG A 225 -4.85 -4.05 5.35
CA ARG A 225 -3.92 -4.72 6.27
C ARG A 225 -4.47 -6.07 6.70
N ASP A 226 -5.71 -6.11 7.20
CA ASP A 226 -6.37 -7.35 7.64
C ASP A 226 -6.47 -8.36 6.50
N SER A 227 -6.75 -7.89 5.28
CA SER A 227 -6.78 -8.73 4.09
C SER A 227 -5.40 -9.27 3.73
N THR A 228 -4.34 -8.48 3.89
CA THR A 228 -2.95 -8.91 3.67
C THR A 228 -2.57 -10.00 4.67
N GLU A 229 -2.90 -9.82 5.94
CA GLU A 229 -2.66 -10.82 6.99
C GLU A 229 -3.40 -12.14 6.71
N ARG A 230 -4.67 -12.09 6.27
CA ARG A 230 -5.42 -13.29 5.87
C ARG A 230 -4.79 -14.01 4.69
N VAL A 231 -4.35 -13.28 3.66
CA VAL A 231 -3.67 -13.86 2.49
C VAL A 231 -2.37 -14.54 2.92
N ILE A 232 -1.58 -13.92 3.79
CA ILE A 232 -0.33 -14.52 4.31
C ILE A 232 -0.62 -15.84 5.03
N LEU A 233 -1.64 -15.88 5.90
CA LEU A 233 -2.02 -17.11 6.61
C LEU A 233 -2.43 -18.22 5.63
N LEU A 234 -3.26 -17.90 4.63
CA LEU A 234 -3.67 -18.86 3.61
C LEU A 234 -2.48 -19.34 2.78
N LEU A 235 -1.52 -18.48 2.45
CA LEU A 235 -0.29 -18.89 1.77
C LEU A 235 0.51 -19.89 2.61
N GLN A 236 0.63 -19.65 3.92
CA GLN A 236 1.32 -20.56 4.84
C GLN A 236 0.62 -21.93 4.97
N GLU A 237 -0.70 -21.99 4.81
CA GLU A 237 -1.47 -23.24 4.83
C GLU A 237 -1.39 -24.05 3.51
N ASN A 238 -1.00 -23.42 2.40
CA ASN A 238 -0.98 -24.03 1.06
C ASN A 238 0.43 -24.29 0.50
N MET A 239 1.47 -23.87 1.21
CA MET A 239 2.87 -24.25 0.97
C MET A 239 3.21 -25.54 1.73
#